data_AF-A0A0A8H0A8-F1
#
_entry.id   AF-A0A0A8H0A8-F1
#
_cell.length_a   1.000
_cell.length_b   1.000
_cell.length_c   1.000
_cell.angle_alpha   90.00
_cell.angle_beta   90.00
_cell.angle_gamma   90.00
#
_symmetry.space_group_name_H-M   'P 1'
#
loop_
_entity.id
_entity.type
_entity.pdbx_description
1 polymer ?
#
loop_
_entity_poly.entity_id
_entity_poly.type
_entity_poly.pdbx_seq_one_letter_code
_entity_poly.pdbx_strand_id
1 'polypeptide(L)'
;MKNHIPIRMCIVCKGRFEKQNLYQFQIRNSQIVTKIEFGRSLYICDLCLNKDDKTLHKAFMRVSKGNFNGNIKQDLKEMFFNGRCKD
;
A
#
# COMPACT_ATOMS: atom_id res chain seq x y z
N MET A 1 6.99 12.79 -27.13
CA MET A 1 6.02 11.76 -26.67
C MET A 1 5.59 12.14 -25.27
N LYS A 2 4.29 12.26 -24.97
CA LYS A 2 3.84 12.50 -23.58
C LYS A 2 4.01 11.20 -22.80
N ASN A 3 4.76 11.23 -21.71
CA ASN A 3 4.90 10.08 -20.82
C ASN A 3 3.51 9.76 -20.24
N HIS A 4 2.99 8.57 -20.54
CA HIS A 4 1.74 8.12 -19.94
C HIS A 4 1.96 7.84 -18.45
N ILE A 5 1.36 8.64 -17.59
CA ILE A 5 1.38 8.43 -16.13
C ILE A 5 0.31 7.40 -15.78
N PRO A 6 0.68 6.23 -15.22
CA PRO A 6 -0.31 5.22 -14.88
C PRO A 6 -1.23 5.70 -13.76
N ILE A 7 -2.54 5.55 -13.96
CA ILE A 7 -3.54 5.73 -12.90
C ILE A 7 -3.71 4.41 -12.14
N ARG A 8 -3.78 4.48 -10.81
CA ARG A 8 -3.98 3.35 -9.90
C ARG A 8 -5.08 3.66 -8.90
N MET A 9 -5.65 2.61 -8.32
CA MET A 9 -6.77 2.71 -7.38
C MET A 9 -6.28 2.50 -5.95
N CYS A 10 -6.68 3.40 -5.05
CA CYS A 10 -6.47 3.21 -3.62
C CYS A 10 -7.30 2.01 -3.12
N ILE A 11 -6.68 1.08 -2.39
CA ILE A 11 -7.37 -0.12 -1.89
C ILE A 11 -8.40 0.19 -0.80
N VAL A 12 -8.24 1.33 -0.10
CA VAL A 12 -9.08 1.80 1.00
C VAL A 12 -10.30 2.56 0.47
N CYS A 13 -10.11 3.72 -0.16
CA CYS A 13 -11.20 4.59 -0.60
C CYS A 13 -11.70 4.33 -2.03
N LYS A 14 -11.03 3.47 -2.81
CA LYS A 14 -11.33 3.21 -4.24
C LYS A 14 -11.18 4.41 -5.18
N GLY A 15 -10.66 5.54 -4.68
CA GLY A 15 -10.27 6.68 -5.51
C GLY A 15 -9.18 6.30 -6.52
N ARG A 16 -9.18 6.95 -7.68
CA ARG A 16 -8.19 6.78 -8.74
C ARG A 16 -7.23 7.96 -8.73
N PHE A 17 -5.93 7.68 -8.69
CA PHE A 17 -4.87 8.68 -8.59
C PHE A 17 -3.72 8.29 -9.51
N GLU A 18 -2.91 9.27 -9.90
CA GLU A 18 -1.62 9.00 -10.53
C GLU A 18 -0.74 8.15 -9.61
N LYS A 19 -0.01 7.19 -10.19
CA LYS A 19 0.84 6.26 -9.44
C LYS A 19 1.82 7.00 -8.51
N GLN A 20 2.36 8.14 -8.96
CA GLN A 20 3.30 8.95 -8.18
C GLN A 20 2.70 9.55 -6.90
N ASN A 21 1.37 9.66 -6.81
CA ASN A 21 0.64 10.19 -5.66
C ASN A 21 0.13 9.08 -4.72
N LEU A 22 0.63 7.84 -4.88
CA LEU A 22 0.19 6.67 -4.14
C LEU A 22 1.39 5.95 -3.52
N TYR A 23 1.23 5.55 -2.26
CA TYR A 23 2.15 4.63 -1.60
C TYR A 23 1.92 3.22 -2.14
N GLN A 24 3.01 2.59 -2.60
CA GLN A 24 2.98 1.26 -3.19
C GLN A 24 3.46 0.20 -2.18
N PHE A 25 2.69 -0.86 -2.03
CA PHE A 25 2.97 -1.99 -1.16
C PHE A 25 2.76 -3.32 -1.89
N GLN A 26 3.22 -4.42 -1.31
CA GLN A 26 2.82 -5.78 -1.65
C GLN A 26 2.49 -6.55 -0.37
N ILE A 27 1.75 -7.65 -0.53
CA ILE A 27 1.58 -8.64 0.55
C ILE A 27 2.41 -9.86 0.16
N ARG A 28 3.32 -10.25 1.04
CA ARG A 28 4.12 -11.47 0.92
C ARG A 28 4.15 -12.19 2.25
N ASN A 29 3.94 -13.50 2.23
CA ASN A 29 3.86 -14.32 3.44
C ASN A 29 2.94 -13.69 4.51
N SER A 30 1.81 -13.15 4.07
CA SER A 30 0.78 -12.50 4.90
C SER A 30 1.22 -11.22 5.62
N GLN A 31 2.34 -10.61 5.20
CA GLN A 31 2.91 -9.36 5.73
C GLN A 31 3.01 -8.28 4.66
N ILE A 32 3.02 -7.00 5.07
CA ILE A 32 3.20 -5.86 4.17
C ILE A 32 4.69 -5.69 3.85
N VAL A 33 5.03 -5.54 2.56
CA VAL A 33 6.37 -5.19 2.12
C VAL A 33 6.33 -3.99 1.15
N THR A 34 7.34 -3.12 1.21
CA THR A 34 7.52 -1.96 0.31
C THR A 34 8.44 -2.29 -0.85
N LYS A 35 9.24 -3.35 -0.75
CA LYS A 35 10.13 -3.79 -1.81
C LYS A 35 9.31 -4.23 -3.02
N ILE A 36 9.50 -3.54 -4.14
CA ILE A 36 8.79 -3.84 -5.39
C ILE A 36 9.51 -4.99 -6.08
N GLU A 37 8.95 -6.18 -5.94
CA GLU A 37 9.36 -7.36 -6.70
C GLU A 37 8.22 -7.82 -7.62
N PHE A 38 8.41 -8.92 -8.35
CA PHE A 38 7.34 -9.51 -9.15
C PHE A 38 6.13 -9.86 -8.27
N GLY A 39 4.94 -9.38 -8.64
CA GLY A 39 3.72 -9.64 -7.87
C GLY A 39 2.66 -8.55 -7.93
N ARG A 40 1.58 -8.76 -7.18
CA ARG A 40 0.44 -7.83 -7.12
C ARG A 40 0.77 -6.66 -6.19
N SER A 41 0.91 -5.48 -6.78
CA SER A 41 1.04 -4.24 -6.03
C SER A 41 -0.31 -3.74 -5.51
N LEU A 42 -0.27 -3.18 -4.31
CA LEU A 42 -1.36 -2.50 -3.63
C LEU A 42 -1.00 -1.03 -3.50
N TYR A 43 -2.01 -0.17 -3.57
CA TYR A 43 -1.80 1.27 -3.54
C TYR A 43 -2.68 1.93 -2.49
N ILE A 44 -2.14 2.87 -1.73
CA ILE A 44 -2.86 3.66 -0.72
C ILE A 44 -2.57 5.15 -0.97
N CYS A 45 -3.59 6.00 -0.93
CA CYS A 45 -3.39 7.44 -1.00
C CYS A 45 -3.06 8.02 0.37
N ASP A 46 -2.44 9.18 0.40
CA ASP A 46 -2.00 9.85 1.61
C ASP A 46 -3.11 10.04 2.66
N LEU A 47 -4.30 10.44 2.21
CA LEU A 47 -5.47 10.59 3.08
C LEU A 47 -5.89 9.27 3.74
N CYS A 48 -5.72 8.14 3.06
CA CYS A 48 -6.09 6.83 3.58
C CYS A 48 -5.00 6.18 4.42
N LEU A 49 -3.74 6.56 4.21
CA LEU A 49 -2.61 6.06 4.98
C LEU A 49 -2.73 6.41 6.46
N ASN A 50 -3.28 7.59 6.75
CA ASN A 50 -3.47 8.12 8.10
C ASN A 50 -4.80 7.69 8.76
N LYS A 51 -5.52 6.71 8.20
CA LYS A 51 -6.75 6.17 8.81
C LYS A 51 -6.44 5.25 9.99
N ASP A 52 -7.45 4.98 10.79
CA ASP A 52 -7.36 4.06 11.92
C ASP A 52 -7.03 2.62 11.49
N ASP A 53 -6.47 1.84 12.42
CA ASP A 53 -6.01 0.47 12.16
C ASP A 53 -7.12 -0.43 11.66
N LYS A 54 -8.33 -0.29 12.20
CA LYS A 54 -9.47 -1.13 11.83
C LYS A 54 -9.86 -0.89 10.36
N THR A 55 -9.86 0.37 9.93
CA THR A 55 -10.11 0.75 8.53
C THR A 55 -9.05 0.18 7.60
N LEU A 56 -7.77 0.35 7.94
CA LEU A 56 -6.67 -0.19 7.15
C LEU A 56 -6.71 -1.72 7.11
N HIS A 57 -6.91 -2.37 8.25
CA HIS A 57 -6.98 -3.83 8.37
C HIS A 57 -8.08 -4.43 7.50
N LYS A 58 -9.27 -3.83 7.51
CA LYS A 58 -10.36 -4.25 6.63
C LYS A 58 -9.99 -4.14 5.14
N ALA A 59 -9.23 -3.11 4.76
CA ALA A 59 -8.78 -2.94 3.38
C ALA A 59 -7.74 -3.99 2.98
N PHE A 60 -6.74 -4.24 3.82
CA PHE A 60 -5.70 -5.25 3.60
C PHE A 60 -6.29 -6.67 3.56
N MET A 61 -7.16 -7.03 4.50
CA MET A 61 -7.87 -8.32 4.51
C MET A 61 -8.66 -8.55 3.22
N ARG A 62 -9.31 -7.50 2.69
CA ARG A 62 -10.07 -7.61 1.44
C ARG A 62 -9.19 -7.93 0.24
N VAL A 63 -8.01 -7.33 0.15
CA VAL A 63 -7.10 -7.52 -0.98
C VAL A 63 -6.22 -8.78 -0.85
N SER A 64 -6.03 -9.28 0.38
CA SER A 64 -5.33 -10.53 0.67
C SER A 64 -6.22 -11.77 0.65
N LYS A 65 -7.52 -11.63 0.34
CA LYS A 65 -8.52 -12.71 0.44
C LYS A 65 -8.57 -13.34 1.84
N GLY A 66 -8.42 -12.52 2.88
CA GLY A 66 -8.45 -12.96 4.28
C GLY A 66 -7.13 -13.51 4.81
N ASN A 67 -6.07 -13.58 4.00
CA ASN A 67 -4.75 -14.06 4.43
C ASN A 67 -3.82 -12.89 4.78
N PHE A 68 -4.15 -12.14 5.84
CA PHE A 68 -3.32 -11.05 6.34
C PHE A 68 -3.31 -11.05 7.86
N ASN A 69 -2.11 -11.16 8.45
CA ASN A 69 -1.90 -11.25 9.90
C ASN A 69 -0.93 -10.16 10.41
N GLY A 70 -0.63 -9.14 9.59
CA GLY A 70 0.33 -8.08 9.93
C GLY A 70 -0.25 -6.99 10.82
N ASN A 71 0.61 -6.34 11.62
CA ASN A 71 0.26 -5.16 12.40
C ASN A 71 0.50 -3.91 11.55
N ILE A 72 -0.55 -3.47 10.85
CA ILE A 72 -0.43 -2.45 9.80
C ILE A 72 0.22 -1.16 10.27
N LYS A 73 -0.14 -0.63 11.43
CA LYS A 73 0.47 0.63 11.89
C LYS A 73 1.93 0.48 12.22
N GLN A 74 2.32 -0.63 12.84
CA GLN A 74 3.72 -0.89 13.14
C GLN A 74 4.50 -1.10 11.84
N ASP A 75 3.99 -1.94 10.94
CA ASP A 75 4.57 -2.22 9.64
C ASP A 75 4.75 -0.92 8.83
N LEU A 76 3.70 -0.09 8.75
CA LEU A 76 3.75 1.20 8.05
C LEU A 76 4.72 2.17 8.75
N LYS A 77 4.67 2.30 10.08
CA LYS A 77 5.56 3.21 10.82
C LYS A 77 7.03 2.85 10.62
N GLU A 78 7.37 1.57 10.72
CA GLU A 78 8.73 1.07 10.47
C GLU A 78 9.15 1.29 9.01
N MET A 79 8.24 1.12 8.05
CA MET A 79 8.51 1.40 6.63
C MET A 79 8.82 2.87 6.32
N PHE A 80 8.15 3.81 6.99
CA PHE A 80 8.40 5.24 6.79
C PHE A 80 9.61 5.74 7.59
N PHE A 81 9.87 5.17 8.77
CA PHE A 81 11.02 5.55 9.60
C PHE A 81 12.34 4.93 9.13
N ASN A 82 12.32 3.72 8.55
CA ASN A 82 13.54 3.06 8.03
C ASN A 82 13.97 3.53 6.64
N GLY A 83 13.28 4.52 6.05
CA GLY A 83 13.87 5.50 5.13
C GLY A 83 14.97 4.99 4.18
N ARG A 84 14.75 3.89 3.46
CA ARG A 84 15.54 3.51 2.28
C ARG A 84 14.62 3.04 1.17
N CYS A 85 13.77 3.97 0.72
CA CYS A 85 13.27 3.94 -0.65
C CYS A 85 13.95 5.08 -1.42
N LYS A 86 15.27 4.97 -1.54
CA LYS A 86 16.05 5.52 -2.64
C LYS A 86 16.97 4.40 -3.07
N ASP A 87 16.60 3.75 -4.18
CA ASP A 87 17.49 3.38 -5.27
C ASP A 87 16.64 3.36 -6.55
#